data_AF-A0A6P4IT22-F1
#
_entry.id   AF-A0A6P4IT22-F1
#
_cell.length_a   1.000
_cell.length_b   1.000
_cell.length_c   1.000
_cell.angle_alpha   90.00
_cell.angle_beta   90.00
_cell.angle_gamma   90.00
#
_symmetry.space_group_name_H-M   'P 1'
#
loop_
_entity.id
_entity.type
_entity.pdbx_description
1 polymer ?
#
loop_
_entity_poly.entity_id
_entity_poly.type
_entity_poly.pdbx_seq_one_letter_code
_entity_poly.pdbx_strand_id
1 'polypeptide(L)'
;MPKKRTNLENIQENPEEQEIRLDDEMFVEYVKQNLATMETPKEQELRLDHEMFVEYLKKNLAIVNADTAQKAAELERLQKVKKQLLDYNYGCVSTASEDPYPEKENLLPSLNQVNSKAEELVGQLGELLGAKCNVHQAYDEHCQEVKSVTAEQLKTRYDQYSTMKDADLGKAIDEAKESMQETLDKTAAKKSELANKKKEHQAKHSAMMKEIETLNHVEQDAIERLEQLRLKEALGN
;
A
#
# COMPACT_ATOMS: atom_id res chain seq x y z
N MET A 1 -24.14 152.27 -46.90
CA MET A 1 -23.08 153.29 -46.62
C MET A 1 -22.19 152.75 -45.50
N PRO A 2 -20.89 153.12 -45.36
CA PRO A 2 -20.14 154.12 -46.14
C PRO A 2 -19.51 153.69 -47.48
N LYS A 3 -18.29 153.10 -47.49
CA LYS A 3 -17.20 153.32 -48.49
C LYS A 3 -16.42 152.01 -48.77
N LYS A 4 -15.64 151.75 -49.84
CA LYS A 4 -14.65 152.53 -50.67
C LYS A 4 -13.33 152.84 -49.92
N ARG A 5 -12.11 152.67 -50.50
CA ARG A 5 -11.65 152.07 -51.77
C ARG A 5 -10.09 151.98 -51.76
N THR A 6 -9.52 151.01 -52.47
CA THR A 6 -8.25 151.02 -53.26
C THR A 6 -7.02 151.84 -52.81
N ASN A 7 -5.83 151.23 -52.94
CA ASN A 7 -4.85 151.48 -54.03
C ASN A 7 -4.08 150.14 -54.22
N LEU A 8 -3.85 149.53 -55.40
CA LEU A 8 -3.41 149.98 -56.73
C LEU A 8 -2.01 150.59 -56.74
N GLU A 9 -1.01 149.75 -57.08
CA GLU A 9 -0.04 149.85 -58.18
C GLU A 9 1.18 148.92 -57.90
N ASN A 10 2.01 148.45 -58.84
CA ASN A 10 1.84 147.94 -60.23
C ASN A 10 3.21 147.30 -60.65
N ILE A 11 3.34 146.75 -61.88
CA ILE A 11 4.62 146.33 -62.55
C ILE A 11 5.17 144.95 -62.06
N GLN A 12 5.09 143.80 -62.78
CA GLN A 12 5.68 143.39 -64.10
C GLN A 12 7.18 142.95 -63.92
N GLU A 13 7.70 141.79 -64.35
CA GLU A 13 7.33 140.77 -65.37
C GLU A 13 8.04 139.39 -65.11
N ASN A 14 7.34 138.25 -65.27
CA ASN A 14 7.71 136.94 -65.91
C ASN A 14 9.02 136.13 -65.55
N PRO A 15 9.17 134.82 -65.91
CA PRO A 15 8.21 133.73 -66.24
C PRO A 15 8.45 132.40 -65.45
N GLU A 16 7.62 131.37 -65.77
CA GLU A 16 7.93 129.91 -65.78
C GLU A 16 8.52 129.18 -64.54
N GLU A 17 7.65 128.46 -63.81
CA GLU A 17 7.85 127.03 -63.49
C GLU A 17 6.52 126.39 -63.03
N GLN A 18 6.08 125.29 -63.66
CA GLN A 18 4.91 124.51 -63.24
C GLN A 18 5.36 123.29 -62.43
N GLU A 19 5.29 123.37 -61.10
CA GLU A 19 5.53 122.22 -60.22
C GLU A 19 4.31 121.28 -60.22
N ILE A 20 4.37 120.21 -61.02
CA ILE A 20 3.38 119.12 -60.98
C ILE A 20 3.63 118.29 -59.72
N ARG A 21 2.80 118.51 -58.68
CA ARG A 21 2.73 117.60 -57.54
C ARG A 21 1.94 116.36 -57.93
N LEU A 22 2.66 115.31 -58.31
CA LEU A 22 2.16 113.94 -58.26
C LEU A 22 2.08 113.51 -56.80
N ASP A 23 0.96 112.90 -56.42
CA ASP A 23 0.72 112.42 -55.05
C ASP A 23 1.60 111.20 -54.76
N ASP A 24 2.28 111.17 -53.61
CA ASP A 24 3.27 110.13 -53.28
C ASP A 24 2.62 108.73 -53.25
N GLU A 25 1.33 108.63 -52.93
CA GLU A 25 0.56 107.38 -52.95
C GLU A 25 0.45 106.79 -54.38
N MET A 26 0.28 107.62 -55.42
CA MET A 26 0.22 107.14 -56.80
C MET A 26 1.58 106.63 -57.28
N PHE A 27 2.68 107.22 -56.82
CA PHE A 27 4.02 106.73 -57.17
C PHE A 27 4.29 105.37 -56.52
N VAL A 28 3.87 105.17 -55.26
CA VAL A 28 4.01 103.88 -54.56
C VAL A 28 3.15 102.78 -55.19
N GLU A 29 1.90 103.07 -55.57
CA GLU A 29 1.07 102.13 -56.35
C GLU A 29 1.73 101.78 -57.69
N TYR A 30 2.16 102.78 -58.46
CA TYR A 30 2.81 102.57 -59.76
C TYR A 30 4.10 101.74 -59.64
N VAL A 31 4.92 101.98 -58.61
CA VAL A 31 6.16 101.21 -58.38
C VAL A 31 5.85 99.76 -57.96
N LYS A 32 4.85 99.53 -57.09
CA LYS A 32 4.42 98.16 -56.75
C LYS A 32 3.89 97.40 -57.95
N GLN A 33 3.07 98.06 -58.78
CA GLN A 33 2.45 97.45 -59.96
C GLN A 33 3.49 97.12 -61.03
N ASN A 34 4.55 97.93 -61.18
CA ASN A 34 5.67 97.64 -62.09
C ASN A 34 6.69 96.63 -61.53
N LEU A 35 6.90 96.56 -60.21
CA LEU A 35 7.69 95.48 -59.61
C LEU A 35 7.02 94.10 -59.81
N ALA A 36 5.70 94.04 -59.70
CA ALA A 36 4.93 92.83 -59.96
C ALA A 36 4.96 92.37 -61.44
N THR A 37 5.22 93.27 -62.39
CA THR A 37 5.34 92.94 -63.83
C THR A 37 6.78 92.76 -64.32
N MET A 38 7.79 92.94 -63.46
CA MET A 38 9.20 92.71 -63.78
C MET A 38 9.79 91.39 -63.24
N GLU A 39 9.02 90.59 -62.48
CA GLU A 39 9.42 89.22 -62.18
C GLU A 39 9.45 88.38 -63.48
N THR A 40 10.59 87.75 -63.80
CA THR A 40 10.67 86.95 -65.03
C THR A 40 9.94 85.61 -64.87
N PRO A 41 9.40 85.00 -65.95
CA PRO A 41 8.62 83.76 -65.84
C PRO A 41 9.35 82.60 -65.13
N LYS A 42 10.68 82.54 -65.26
CA LYS A 42 11.52 81.56 -64.56
C LYS A 42 11.58 81.75 -63.06
N GLU A 43 11.54 82.99 -62.58
CA GLU A 43 11.57 83.29 -61.14
C GLU A 43 10.23 82.95 -60.48
N GLN A 44 9.12 83.15 -61.21
CA GLN A 44 7.79 82.71 -60.76
C GLN A 44 7.66 81.18 -60.75
N GLU A 45 8.15 80.47 -61.78
CA GLU A 45 8.21 78.99 -61.77
C GLU A 45 9.06 78.44 -60.61
N LEU A 46 10.26 79.00 -60.39
CA LEU A 46 11.16 78.57 -59.30
C LEU A 46 10.56 78.85 -57.91
N ARG A 47 9.80 79.94 -57.78
CA ARG A 47 9.10 80.32 -56.55
C ARG A 47 7.89 79.42 -56.28
N LEU A 48 7.12 79.04 -57.30
CA LEU A 48 6.06 78.03 -57.19
C LEU A 48 6.61 76.67 -56.76
N ASP A 49 7.74 76.22 -57.33
CA ASP A 49 8.35 74.94 -56.96
C ASP A 49 8.88 74.96 -55.51
N HIS A 50 9.49 76.07 -55.10
CA HIS A 50 9.92 76.26 -53.71
C HIS A 50 8.74 76.31 -52.72
N GLU A 51 7.65 77.01 -53.06
CA GLU A 51 6.46 77.10 -52.20
C GLU A 51 5.72 75.75 -52.11
N MET A 52 5.64 75.00 -53.21
CA MET A 52 5.11 73.63 -53.22
C MET A 52 6.00 72.67 -52.39
N PHE A 53 7.32 72.82 -52.43
CA PHE A 53 8.26 72.08 -51.58
C PHE A 53 8.10 72.44 -50.10
N VAL A 54 7.90 73.72 -49.77
CA VAL A 54 7.63 74.19 -48.39
C VAL A 54 6.29 73.63 -47.87
N GLU A 55 5.23 73.61 -48.67
CA GLU A 55 3.95 73.00 -48.28
C GLU A 55 4.07 71.46 -48.12
N TYR A 56 4.85 70.80 -48.98
CA TYR A 56 5.16 69.37 -48.82
C TYR A 56 5.90 69.09 -47.51
N LEU A 57 6.90 69.91 -47.15
CA LEU A 57 7.61 69.81 -45.88
C LEU A 57 6.70 70.12 -44.68
N LYS A 58 5.85 71.15 -44.75
CA LYS A 58 4.85 71.44 -43.69
C LYS A 58 3.91 70.27 -43.48
N LYS A 59 3.42 69.64 -44.55
CA LYS A 59 2.55 68.46 -44.50
C LYS A 59 3.26 67.27 -43.85
N ASN A 60 4.52 67.00 -44.22
CA ASN A 60 5.30 65.93 -43.61
C ASN A 60 5.61 66.22 -42.13
N LEU A 61 5.93 67.46 -41.77
CA LEU A 61 6.13 67.88 -40.39
C LEU A 61 4.84 67.71 -39.56
N ALA A 62 3.68 68.05 -40.13
CA ALA A 62 2.39 67.81 -39.48
C ALA A 62 2.11 66.31 -39.28
N ILE A 63 2.44 65.46 -40.25
CA ILE A 63 2.32 63.99 -40.13
C ILE A 63 3.25 63.46 -39.02
N VAL A 64 4.53 63.88 -39.01
CA VAL A 64 5.50 63.45 -37.98
C VAL A 64 5.10 63.95 -36.60
N ASN A 65 4.60 65.18 -36.47
CA ASN A 65 4.09 65.71 -35.20
C ASN A 65 2.85 64.93 -34.72
N ALA A 66 1.94 64.56 -35.62
CA ALA A 66 0.77 63.75 -35.29
C ALA A 66 1.14 62.33 -34.84
N ASP A 67 2.04 61.64 -35.54
CA ASP A 67 2.53 60.32 -35.12
C ASP A 67 3.31 60.42 -33.79
N THR A 68 4.16 61.45 -33.62
CA THR A 68 4.89 61.68 -32.36
C THR A 68 3.93 61.89 -31.19
N ALA A 69 2.87 62.69 -31.35
CA ALA A 69 1.83 62.87 -30.35
C ALA A 69 1.08 61.55 -30.06
N GLN A 70 0.78 60.76 -31.09
CA GLN A 70 0.15 59.43 -30.94
C GLN A 70 1.07 58.45 -30.19
N LYS A 71 2.37 58.39 -30.50
CA LYS A 71 3.35 57.57 -29.78
C LYS A 71 3.50 58.00 -28.32
N ALA A 72 3.50 59.31 -28.05
CA ALA A 72 3.58 59.83 -26.68
C ALA A 72 2.37 59.40 -25.84
N ALA A 73 1.15 59.54 -26.39
CA ALA A 73 -0.08 59.11 -25.72
C ALA A 73 -0.11 57.58 -25.48
N GLU A 74 0.34 56.78 -26.44
CA GLU A 74 0.42 55.31 -26.28
C GLU A 74 1.49 54.91 -25.24
N LEU A 75 2.62 55.62 -25.18
CA LEU A 75 3.67 55.39 -24.19
C LEU A 75 3.17 55.72 -22.77
N GLU A 76 2.44 56.82 -22.58
CA GLU A 76 1.78 57.15 -21.30
C GLU A 76 0.76 56.06 -20.90
N ARG A 77 -0.07 55.61 -21.85
CA ARG A 77 -1.03 54.52 -21.63
C ARG A 77 -0.34 53.23 -21.20
N LEU A 78 0.75 52.83 -21.86
CA LEU A 78 1.52 51.64 -21.53
C LEU A 78 2.21 51.75 -20.16
N GLN A 79 2.74 52.93 -19.80
CA GLN A 79 3.28 53.18 -18.46
C GLN A 79 2.22 53.01 -17.37
N LYS A 80 1.00 53.53 -17.60
CA LYS A 80 -0.13 53.38 -16.67
C LYS A 80 -0.54 51.91 -16.49
N VAL A 81 -0.66 51.16 -17.59
CA VAL A 81 -0.97 49.72 -17.53
C VAL A 81 0.14 48.94 -16.82
N LYS A 82 1.41 49.22 -17.11
CA LYS A 82 2.56 48.59 -16.41
C LYS A 82 2.49 48.82 -14.90
N LYS A 83 2.18 50.05 -14.47
CA LYS A 83 2.02 50.37 -13.05
C LYS A 83 0.88 49.57 -12.42
N GLN A 84 -0.31 49.58 -13.04
CA GLN A 84 -1.47 48.83 -12.54
C GLN A 84 -1.18 47.32 -12.41
N LEU A 85 -0.46 46.74 -13.36
CA LEU A 85 -0.11 45.32 -13.35
C LEU A 85 0.95 44.98 -12.27
N LEU A 86 1.90 45.89 -12.02
CA LEU A 86 2.84 45.76 -10.90
C LEU A 86 2.11 45.89 -9.56
N ASP A 87 1.28 46.92 -9.38
CA ASP A 87 0.51 47.15 -8.14
C ASP A 87 -0.40 45.94 -7.83
N TYR A 88 -1.07 45.39 -8.86
CA TYR A 88 -1.87 44.15 -8.73
C TYR A 88 -1.02 42.94 -8.35
N ASN A 89 0.12 42.72 -9.03
CA ASN A 89 1.01 41.60 -8.75
C ASN A 89 1.57 41.65 -7.32
N TYR A 90 2.03 42.82 -6.86
CA TYR A 90 2.48 43.00 -5.48
C TYR A 90 1.35 42.75 -4.48
N GLY A 91 0.12 43.19 -4.76
CA GLY A 91 -1.06 42.87 -3.95
C GLY A 91 -1.31 41.36 -3.86
N CYS A 92 -1.36 40.66 -4.99
CA CYS A 92 -1.57 39.21 -5.04
C CYS A 92 -0.46 38.43 -4.33
N VAL A 93 0.81 38.78 -4.54
CA VAL A 93 1.96 38.11 -3.89
C VAL A 93 1.97 38.37 -2.39
N SER A 94 1.58 39.57 -1.94
CA SER A 94 1.49 39.89 -0.51
C SER A 94 0.38 39.09 0.18
N THR A 95 -0.77 38.87 -0.49
CA THR A 95 -1.84 38.01 0.05
C THR A 95 -1.56 36.52 -0.06
N ALA A 96 -0.75 36.09 -1.04
CA ALA A 96 -0.29 34.71 -1.20
C ALA A 96 0.95 34.37 -0.33
N SER A 97 1.41 35.32 0.49
CA SER A 97 2.54 35.14 1.41
C SER A 97 2.13 34.53 2.75
N GLU A 98 0.83 34.34 2.99
CA GLU A 98 0.35 33.48 4.09
C GLU A 98 0.50 32.03 3.67
N ASP A 99 1.01 31.18 4.57
CA ASP A 99 1.31 29.77 4.28
C ASP A 99 0.07 29.05 3.72
N PRO A 100 0.08 28.55 2.46
CA PRO A 100 -1.12 28.02 1.82
C PRO A 100 -1.64 26.73 2.47
N TYR A 101 -0.86 26.11 3.36
CA TYR A 101 -1.27 24.95 4.16
C TYR A 101 -0.87 25.17 5.63
N PRO A 102 -1.60 26.02 6.37
CA PRO A 102 -1.25 26.35 7.73
C PRO A 102 -1.27 25.08 8.60
N GLU A 103 -0.29 24.93 9.50
CA GLU A 103 -0.03 23.69 10.25
C GLU A 103 -1.26 23.13 11.02
N LYS A 104 -2.19 24.00 11.39
CA LYS A 104 -3.50 23.68 12.00
C LYS A 104 -4.44 22.84 11.11
N GLU A 105 -4.23 22.84 9.80
CA GLU A 105 -4.98 22.08 8.78
C GLU A 105 -4.25 20.78 8.37
N ASN A 106 -3.07 20.51 8.95
CA ASN A 106 -2.35 19.27 8.73
C ASN A 106 -3.05 18.09 9.43
N LEU A 107 -3.84 17.33 8.69
CA LEU A 107 -4.58 16.17 9.19
C LEU A 107 -3.74 14.89 9.33
N LEU A 108 -2.47 14.86 8.88
CA LEU A 108 -1.62 13.66 8.94
C LEU A 108 -1.45 13.09 10.37
N PRO A 109 -1.22 13.89 11.44
CA PRO A 109 -1.10 13.36 12.79
C PRO A 109 -2.39 12.67 13.26
N SER A 110 -3.54 13.28 12.98
CA SER A 110 -4.87 12.72 13.29
C SER A 110 -5.15 11.44 12.51
N LEU A 111 -4.80 11.41 11.22
CA LEU A 111 -4.95 10.23 10.37
C LEU A 111 -4.08 9.07 10.86
N ASN A 112 -2.82 9.33 11.19
CA ASN A 112 -1.90 8.34 11.75
C ASN A 112 -2.40 7.81 13.11
N GLN A 113 -2.95 8.68 13.96
CA GLN A 113 -3.54 8.28 15.24
C GLN A 113 -4.79 7.39 15.05
N VAL A 114 -5.65 7.71 14.08
CA VAL A 114 -6.82 6.88 13.73
C VAL A 114 -6.37 5.52 13.19
N ASN A 115 -5.37 5.49 12.30
CA ASN A 115 -4.87 4.25 11.72
C ASN A 115 -4.25 3.33 12.79
N SER A 116 -3.42 3.87 13.69
CA SER A 116 -2.84 3.13 14.81
C SER A 116 -3.92 2.54 15.75
N LYS A 117 -4.98 3.29 16.05
CA LYS A 117 -6.13 2.78 16.84
C LYS A 117 -6.93 1.70 16.09
N ALA A 118 -7.05 1.81 14.78
CA ALA A 118 -7.72 0.80 13.97
C ALA A 118 -6.93 -0.52 13.96
N GLU A 119 -5.61 -0.45 13.83
CA GLU A 119 -4.70 -1.61 13.92
C GLU A 119 -4.78 -2.28 15.31
N GLU A 120 -4.78 -1.50 16.40
CA GLU A 120 -4.93 -2.01 17.77
C GLU A 120 -6.27 -2.76 17.95
N LEU A 121 -7.38 -2.16 17.52
CA LEU A 121 -8.72 -2.77 17.60
C LEU A 121 -8.83 -4.04 16.76
N VAL A 122 -8.21 -4.08 15.57
CA VAL A 122 -8.16 -5.28 14.73
C VAL A 122 -7.35 -6.39 15.42
N GLY A 123 -6.24 -6.05 16.08
CA GLY A 123 -5.47 -7.00 16.90
C GLY A 123 -6.31 -7.60 18.04
N GLN A 124 -6.95 -6.75 18.85
CA GLN A 124 -7.81 -7.18 19.95
C GLN A 124 -8.99 -8.04 19.49
N LEU A 125 -9.61 -7.72 18.36
CA LEU A 125 -10.68 -8.54 17.75
C LEU A 125 -10.15 -9.91 17.29
N GLY A 126 -8.93 -9.97 16.75
CA GLY A 126 -8.25 -11.21 16.38
C GLY A 126 -8.00 -12.11 17.59
N GLU A 127 -7.48 -11.55 18.68
CA GLU A 127 -7.27 -12.28 19.95
C GLU A 127 -8.59 -12.80 20.53
N LEU A 128 -9.64 -11.97 20.55
CA LEU A 128 -10.97 -12.36 21.05
C LEU A 128 -11.60 -13.48 20.20
N LEU A 129 -11.45 -13.43 18.88
CA LEU A 129 -11.87 -14.50 17.98
C LEU A 129 -11.10 -15.79 18.22
N GLY A 130 -9.78 -15.72 18.39
CA GLY A 130 -8.94 -16.87 18.74
C GLY A 130 -9.37 -17.50 20.07
N ALA A 131 -9.56 -16.70 21.11
CA ALA A 131 -10.05 -17.15 22.42
C ALA A 131 -11.43 -17.82 22.31
N LYS A 132 -12.37 -17.25 21.54
CA LYS A 132 -13.70 -17.83 21.33
C LYS A 132 -13.62 -19.20 20.63
N CYS A 133 -12.81 -19.32 19.59
CA CYS A 133 -12.60 -20.59 18.89
C CYS A 133 -12.00 -21.66 19.82
N ASN A 134 -10.99 -21.28 20.61
CA ASN A 134 -10.36 -22.17 21.59
C ASN A 134 -11.37 -22.67 22.65
N VAL A 135 -12.27 -21.80 23.12
CA VAL A 135 -13.33 -22.19 24.08
C VAL A 135 -14.33 -23.17 23.46
N HIS A 136 -14.73 -22.99 22.20
CA HIS A 136 -15.58 -23.96 21.50
C HIS A 136 -14.86 -25.31 21.32
N GLN A 137 -13.60 -25.31 20.88
CA GLN A 137 -12.82 -26.53 20.72
C GLN A 137 -12.65 -27.27 22.06
N ALA A 138 -12.26 -26.58 23.14
CA ALA A 138 -12.10 -27.17 24.46
C ALA A 138 -13.41 -27.74 25.02
N TYR A 139 -14.55 -27.08 24.73
CA TYR A 139 -15.86 -27.59 25.12
C TYR A 139 -16.25 -28.85 24.32
N ASP A 140 -15.98 -28.88 23.01
CA ASP A 140 -16.24 -30.05 22.17
C ASP A 140 -15.36 -31.24 22.57
N GLU A 141 -14.07 -31.01 22.84
CA GLU A 141 -13.13 -32.01 23.36
C GLU A 141 -13.62 -32.58 24.70
N HIS A 142 -14.00 -31.72 25.66
CA HIS A 142 -14.58 -32.15 26.93
C HIS A 142 -15.87 -32.96 26.74
N CYS A 143 -16.74 -32.57 25.81
CA CYS A 143 -17.96 -33.31 25.49
C CYS A 143 -17.66 -34.70 24.90
N GLN A 144 -16.58 -34.86 24.12
CA GLN A 144 -16.15 -36.17 23.62
C GLN A 144 -15.54 -37.04 24.72
N GLU A 145 -14.74 -36.46 25.61
CA GLU A 145 -14.16 -37.14 26.77
C GLU A 145 -15.25 -37.70 27.69
N VAL A 146 -16.22 -36.85 28.09
CA VAL A 146 -17.35 -37.26 28.95
C VAL A 146 -18.17 -38.39 28.31
N LYS A 147 -18.44 -38.32 27.00
CA LYS A 147 -19.13 -39.40 26.26
C LYS A 147 -18.32 -40.70 26.29
N SER A 148 -17.00 -40.61 26.10
CA SER A 148 -16.10 -41.76 26.07
C SER A 148 -16.04 -42.46 27.44
N VAL A 149 -15.84 -41.68 28.52
CA VAL A 149 -15.86 -42.19 29.90
C VAL A 149 -17.22 -42.81 30.24
N THR A 150 -18.33 -42.18 29.82
CA THR A 150 -19.68 -42.73 30.05
C THR A 150 -19.89 -44.04 29.30
N ALA A 151 -19.43 -44.16 28.05
CA ALA A 151 -19.52 -45.39 27.27
C ALA A 151 -18.67 -46.53 27.87
N GLU A 152 -17.50 -46.21 28.42
CA GLU A 152 -16.61 -47.17 29.08
C GLU A 152 -17.16 -47.62 30.45
N GLN A 153 -17.77 -46.71 31.22
CA GLN A 153 -18.51 -47.04 32.44
C GLN A 153 -19.74 -47.91 32.16
N LEU A 154 -20.44 -47.71 31.03
CA LEU A 154 -21.54 -48.58 30.61
C LEU A 154 -21.06 -49.98 30.26
N LYS A 155 -19.95 -50.10 29.50
CA LYS A 155 -19.32 -51.40 29.18
C LYS A 155 -18.81 -52.17 30.40
N THR A 156 -18.39 -51.47 31.46
CA THR A 156 -17.89 -52.10 32.69
C THR A 156 -18.99 -52.42 33.70
N ARG A 157 -20.16 -51.76 33.64
CA ARG A 157 -21.31 -52.07 34.50
C ARG A 157 -22.21 -53.19 34.00
N TYR A 158 -22.22 -53.48 32.70
CA TYR A 158 -23.01 -54.55 32.11
C TYR A 158 -22.08 -55.50 31.34
N ASP A 159 -21.85 -56.67 31.92
CA ASP A 159 -21.22 -57.75 31.17
C ASP A 159 -22.21 -58.42 30.19
N GLN A 160 -21.68 -59.33 29.38
CA GLN A 160 -22.46 -60.08 28.39
C GLN A 160 -23.54 -61.01 29.02
N TYR A 161 -23.52 -61.23 30.33
CA TYR A 161 -24.54 -61.98 31.07
C TYR A 161 -25.63 -61.04 31.63
N SER A 162 -25.28 -59.80 31.98
CA SER A 162 -26.16 -58.76 32.51
C SER A 162 -27.19 -58.24 31.51
N THR A 163 -27.03 -58.55 30.22
CA THR A 163 -27.97 -58.25 29.13
C THR A 163 -28.62 -59.50 28.53
N MET A 164 -28.24 -60.68 29.01
CA MET A 164 -28.78 -61.96 28.58
C MET A 164 -30.16 -62.17 29.21
N LYS A 165 -31.08 -62.81 28.47
CA LYS A 165 -32.39 -63.19 29.03
C LYS A 165 -32.20 -64.33 30.01
N ASP A 166 -32.96 -64.36 31.11
CA ASP A 166 -32.89 -65.40 32.15
C ASP A 166 -32.87 -66.84 31.60
N ALA A 167 -33.67 -67.10 30.55
CA ALA A 167 -33.74 -68.41 29.90
C ALA A 167 -32.45 -68.82 29.15
N ASP A 168 -31.70 -67.86 28.63
CA ASP A 168 -30.42 -68.10 27.95
C ASP A 168 -29.27 -68.10 28.96
N LEU A 169 -29.36 -67.27 30.01
CA LEU A 169 -28.43 -67.29 31.14
C LEU A 169 -28.49 -68.63 31.89
N GLY A 170 -29.69 -69.20 32.08
CA GLY A 170 -29.87 -70.54 32.64
C GLY A 170 -29.14 -71.62 31.84
N LYS A 171 -29.28 -71.62 30.52
CA LYS A 171 -28.56 -72.55 29.62
C LYS A 171 -27.05 -72.38 29.75
N ALA A 172 -26.54 -71.15 29.69
CA ALA A 172 -25.10 -70.89 29.80
C ALA A 172 -24.51 -71.36 31.15
N ILE A 173 -25.28 -71.22 32.24
CA ILE A 173 -24.92 -71.74 33.56
C ILE A 173 -24.91 -73.27 33.57
N ASP A 174 -25.88 -73.93 32.95
CA ASP A 174 -25.96 -75.40 32.93
C ASP A 174 -24.91 -76.03 32.00
N GLU A 175 -24.67 -75.46 30.81
CA GLU A 175 -23.55 -75.84 29.92
C GLU A 175 -22.19 -75.70 30.64
N ALA A 176 -21.99 -74.63 31.42
CA ALA A 176 -20.78 -74.43 32.21
C ALA A 176 -20.64 -75.47 33.34
N LYS A 177 -21.73 -75.87 34.00
CA LYS A 177 -21.72 -76.96 35.01
C LYS A 177 -21.36 -78.30 34.36
N GLU A 178 -21.96 -78.64 33.22
CA GLU A 178 -21.69 -79.89 32.51
C GLU A 178 -20.21 -79.97 32.08
N SER A 179 -19.67 -78.91 31.49
CA SER A 179 -18.26 -78.82 31.10
C SER A 179 -17.29 -78.91 32.29
N MET A 180 -17.65 -78.28 33.42
CA MET A 180 -16.87 -78.40 34.66
C MET A 180 -16.91 -79.83 35.22
N GLN A 181 -18.07 -80.48 35.23
CA GLN A 181 -18.22 -81.86 35.69
C GLN A 181 -17.43 -82.84 34.81
N GLU A 182 -17.52 -82.71 33.48
CA GLU A 182 -16.75 -83.52 32.54
C GLU A 182 -15.23 -83.37 32.77
N THR A 183 -14.78 -82.15 33.08
CA THR A 183 -13.38 -81.86 33.40
C THR A 183 -12.94 -82.50 34.73
N LEU A 184 -13.79 -82.47 35.75
CA LEU A 184 -13.54 -83.13 37.03
C LEU A 184 -13.45 -84.66 36.88
N ASP A 185 -14.36 -85.27 36.11
CA ASP A 185 -14.38 -86.71 35.87
C ASP A 185 -13.16 -87.18 35.06
N LYS A 186 -12.80 -86.44 33.99
CA LYS A 186 -11.55 -86.67 33.23
C LYS A 186 -10.32 -86.57 34.13
N THR A 187 -10.30 -85.59 35.04
CA THR A 187 -9.19 -85.38 35.99
C THR A 187 -9.11 -86.50 37.03
N ALA A 188 -10.24 -86.96 37.57
CA ALA A 188 -10.32 -88.09 38.49
C ALA A 188 -9.84 -89.40 37.83
N ALA A 189 -10.26 -89.65 36.59
CA ALA A 189 -9.81 -90.80 35.80
C ALA A 189 -8.28 -90.75 35.57
N LYS A 190 -7.73 -89.61 35.15
CA LYS A 190 -6.28 -89.41 34.97
C LYS A 190 -5.48 -89.57 36.27
N LYS A 191 -6.01 -89.10 37.39
CA LYS A 191 -5.41 -89.27 38.72
C LYS A 191 -5.35 -90.75 39.14
N SER A 192 -6.39 -91.53 38.84
CA SER A 192 -6.42 -92.98 39.06
C SER A 192 -5.42 -93.73 38.16
N GLU A 193 -5.38 -93.38 36.86
CA GLU A 193 -4.41 -93.91 35.90
C GLU A 193 -2.96 -93.69 36.36
N LEU A 194 -2.63 -92.48 36.81
CA LEU A 194 -1.31 -92.12 37.31
C LEU A 194 -0.95 -92.90 38.60
N ALA A 195 -1.90 -93.07 39.52
CA ALA A 195 -1.68 -93.83 40.74
C ALA A 195 -1.36 -95.32 40.46
N ASN A 196 -2.03 -95.91 39.46
CA ASN A 196 -1.78 -97.29 39.04
C ASN A 196 -0.42 -97.42 38.32
N LYS A 197 -0.10 -96.51 37.38
CA LYS A 197 1.22 -96.47 36.72
C LYS A 197 2.37 -96.29 37.71
N LYS A 198 2.19 -95.47 38.77
CA LYS A 198 3.19 -95.32 39.83
C LYS A 198 3.43 -96.62 40.61
N LYS A 199 2.36 -97.35 40.98
CA LYS A 199 2.47 -98.66 41.64
C LYS A 199 3.17 -99.69 40.75
N GLU A 200 2.81 -99.75 39.48
CA GLU A 200 3.41 -100.67 38.50
C GLU A 200 4.90 -100.39 38.31
N HIS A 201 5.28 -99.11 38.13
CA HIS A 201 6.68 -98.70 38.03
C HIS A 201 7.47 -99.05 39.30
N GLN A 202 6.91 -98.80 40.48
CA GLN A 202 7.56 -99.13 41.75
C GLN A 202 7.74 -100.64 41.93
N ALA A 203 6.77 -101.46 41.51
CA ALA A 203 6.88 -102.92 41.51
C ALA A 203 7.97 -103.41 40.53
N LYS A 204 7.99 -102.88 39.30
CA LYS A 204 9.03 -103.17 38.28
C LYS A 204 10.42 -102.80 38.77
N HIS A 205 10.60 -101.60 39.32
CA HIS A 205 11.87 -101.17 39.91
C HIS A 205 12.30 -102.09 41.07
N SER A 206 11.39 -102.47 41.96
CA SER A 206 11.72 -103.39 43.06
C SER A 206 12.10 -104.79 42.58
N ALA A 207 11.50 -105.29 41.50
CA ALA A 207 11.87 -106.56 40.89
C ALA A 207 13.26 -106.49 40.25
N MET A 208 13.53 -105.43 39.47
CA MET A 208 14.82 -105.19 38.84
C MET A 208 15.98 -105.05 39.85
N MET A 209 15.76 -104.38 40.98
CA MET A 209 16.79 -104.30 42.04
C MET A 209 17.12 -105.66 42.64
N LYS A 210 16.12 -106.52 42.86
CA LYS A 210 16.34 -107.90 43.32
C LYS A 210 17.09 -108.74 42.29
N GLU A 211 16.80 -108.55 41.00
CA GLU A 211 17.51 -109.22 39.91
C GLU A 211 19.00 -108.81 39.88
N ILE A 212 19.30 -107.51 39.98
CA ILE A 212 20.66 -106.98 40.12
C ILE A 212 21.36 -107.56 41.36
N GLU A 213 20.67 -107.60 42.52
CA GLU A 213 21.19 -108.23 43.74
C GLU A 213 21.53 -109.71 43.50
N THR A 214 20.65 -110.50 42.87
CA THR A 214 20.93 -111.91 42.58
C THR A 214 22.07 -112.11 41.57
N LEU A 215 22.18 -111.27 40.54
CA LEU A 215 23.27 -111.33 39.58
C LEU A 215 24.62 -110.99 40.23
N ASN A 216 24.66 -109.99 41.11
CA ASN A 216 25.86 -109.63 41.87
C ASN A 216 26.31 -110.77 42.81
N HIS A 217 25.38 -111.49 43.45
CA HIS A 217 25.73 -112.69 44.21
C HIS A 217 26.31 -113.80 43.31
N VAL A 218 25.73 -114.05 42.14
CA VAL A 218 26.24 -115.03 41.16
C VAL A 218 27.62 -114.63 40.63
N GLU A 219 27.87 -113.34 40.41
CA GLU A 219 29.18 -112.81 40.03
C GLU A 219 30.23 -113.03 41.12
N GLN A 220 29.90 -112.73 42.39
CA GLN A 220 30.77 -113.00 43.53
C GLN A 220 31.08 -114.50 43.68
N ASP A 221 30.05 -115.36 43.64
CA ASP A 221 30.19 -116.83 43.63
C ASP A 221 31.12 -117.33 42.51
N ALA A 222 31.04 -116.71 41.32
CA ALA A 222 31.87 -117.08 40.18
C ALA A 222 33.33 -116.62 40.34
N ILE A 223 33.55 -115.41 40.87
CA ILE A 223 34.88 -114.88 41.18
C ILE A 223 35.56 -115.77 42.24
N GLU A 224 34.88 -116.07 43.36
CA GLU A 224 35.43 -116.93 44.41
C GLU A 224 35.82 -118.32 43.88
N ARG A 225 34.99 -118.93 43.02
CA ARG A 225 35.30 -120.23 42.39
C ARG A 225 36.51 -120.14 41.46
N LEU A 226 36.66 -119.05 40.70
CA LEU A 226 37.83 -118.83 39.85
C LEU A 226 39.12 -118.63 40.67
N GLU A 227 39.03 -117.92 41.79
CA GLU A 227 40.16 -117.77 42.72
C GLU A 227 40.55 -119.10 43.39
N GLN A 228 39.57 -119.90 43.83
CA GLN A 228 39.81 -121.24 44.36
C GLN A 228 40.45 -122.18 43.32
N LEU A 229 40.10 -122.06 42.03
CA LEU A 229 40.74 -122.82 40.96
C LEU A 229 42.19 -122.36 40.74
N ARG A 230 42.43 -121.05 40.63
CA ARG A 230 43.79 -120.50 40.52
C ARG A 230 44.69 -120.89 41.70
N LEU A 231 44.16 -120.90 42.92
CA LEU A 231 44.89 -121.36 44.11
C LEU A 231 45.25 -122.85 44.03
N LYS A 232 44.35 -123.69 43.53
CA LYS A 232 44.63 -125.13 43.31
C LYS A 232 45.66 -125.37 42.21
N GLU A 233 45.61 -124.59 41.13
CA GLU A 233 46.61 -124.63 40.06
C GLU A 233 48.00 -124.17 40.56
N ALA A 234 48.05 -123.12 41.39
CA ALA A 234 49.29 -122.60 41.97
C ALA A 234 49.90 -123.50 43.07
N LEU A 235 49.08 -124.28 43.78
CA LEU A 235 49.51 -125.29 44.76
C LEU A 235 49.72 -126.68 44.13
N GLY A 236 49.51 -126.81 42.82
CA GLY A 236 49.59 -128.04 42.04
C GLY A 236 50.91 -128.26 41.31
N ASN A 237 52.05 -128.02 41.99
CA ASN A 237 53.40 -128.50 41.64
C ASN A 237 54.26 -128.57 42.91
#